data_AF-A0A8T0PK49-F1
#
_entry.id   AF-A0A8T0PK49-F1
#
_cell.length_a   1.000
_cell.length_b   1.000
_cell.length_c   1.000
_cell.angle_alpha   90.00
_cell.angle_beta   90.00
_cell.angle_gamma   90.00
#
_symmetry.space_group_name_H-M   'P 1'
#
loop_
_entity.id
_entity.type
_entity.pdbx_description
1 polymer ?
#
loop_
_entity_poly.entity_id
_entity_poly.type
_entity_poly.pdbx_seq_one_letter_code
_entity_poly.pdbx_strand_id
1 'polypeptide(L)'
;MAPAAGADSMMTREQLLHLFSRFSFLTSLPEVKQRIADAVRDKQEAVAVTTEIQEEILREMGIDPGFGIGCLGKVNLVYENDKDLMIKFYQFVAKEEMAIDEAELEPIEMAEKLHAQQILQEQQLNMLVEMRKYSPESQSVILGNLRKQLEEANFDISASILSSKQIQEIIQK
;
A
#
# COMPACT_ATOMS: atom_id res chain seq x y z
N MET A 1 24.57 28.47 -20.70
CA MET A 1 24.86 27.12 -20.15
C MET A 1 24.72 27.17 -18.65
N ALA A 2 23.71 26.47 -18.14
CA ALA A 2 23.70 25.70 -16.89
C ALA A 2 22.29 25.10 -16.78
N PRO A 3 22.10 23.77 -16.85
CA PRO A 3 20.85 23.18 -16.39
C PRO A 3 20.90 23.07 -14.87
N ALA A 4 19.82 23.46 -14.21
CA ALA A 4 19.65 23.32 -12.78
C ALA A 4 19.52 21.82 -12.45
N ALA A 5 20.56 21.27 -11.83
CA ALA A 5 20.52 19.96 -11.22
C ALA A 5 19.60 19.99 -10.00
N GLY A 6 18.49 19.24 -10.05
CA GLY A 6 17.53 19.14 -8.94
C GLY A 6 16.23 18.36 -9.21
N ALA A 7 16.05 17.76 -10.40
CA ALA A 7 14.85 16.99 -10.75
C ALA A 7 15.14 15.54 -11.21
N ASP A 8 16.38 15.07 -11.11
CA ASP A 8 16.85 13.81 -11.73
C ASP A 8 16.83 12.57 -10.81
N SER A 9 16.22 12.63 -9.62
CA SER A 9 16.33 11.53 -8.63
C SER A 9 15.09 10.67 -8.44
N MET A 10 13.96 11.02 -9.08
CA MET A 10 12.67 10.38 -8.83
C MET A 10 11.77 10.41 -10.07
N MET A 11 10.93 9.38 -10.24
CA MET A 11 9.83 9.39 -11.21
C MET A 11 8.82 10.50 -10.88
N THR A 12 8.25 11.14 -11.90
CA THR A 12 7.22 12.16 -11.68
C THR A 12 5.92 11.55 -11.17
N ARG A 13 5.05 12.41 -10.62
CA ARG A 13 3.71 12.04 -10.18
C ARG A 13 2.90 11.33 -11.28
N GLU A 14 2.92 11.85 -12.50
CA GLU A 14 2.19 11.29 -13.63
C GLU A 14 2.74 9.92 -14.03
N GLN A 15 4.06 9.75 -13.99
CA GLN A 15 4.71 8.47 -14.26
C GLN A 15 4.31 7.41 -13.22
N LEU A 16 4.33 7.77 -11.93
CA LEU A 16 3.89 6.87 -10.85
C LEU A 16 2.42 6.47 -11.00
N LEU A 17 1.54 7.45 -11.24
CA LEU A 17 0.11 7.17 -11.44
C LEU A 17 -0.15 6.29 -12.66
N HIS A 18 0.61 6.48 -13.74
CA HIS A 18 0.52 5.63 -14.92
C HIS A 18 0.93 4.20 -14.59
N LEU A 19 2.08 4.02 -13.93
CA LEU A 19 2.55 2.70 -13.48
C LEU A 19 1.50 2.00 -12.61
N PHE A 20 0.97 2.69 -11.59
CA PHE A 20 -0.03 2.13 -10.67
C PHE A 20 -1.29 1.66 -11.41
N SER A 21 -1.81 2.51 -12.32
CA SER A 21 -3.00 2.21 -13.11
C SER A 21 -2.78 1.05 -14.06
N ARG A 22 -1.65 1.07 -14.80
CA ARG A 22 -1.31 0.04 -15.77
C ARG A 22 -1.08 -1.32 -15.09
N PHE A 23 -0.36 -1.34 -13.97
CA PHE A 23 -0.14 -2.54 -13.18
C PHE A 23 -1.46 -3.12 -12.68
N SER A 24 -2.31 -2.29 -12.05
CA SER A 24 -3.63 -2.74 -11.58
C SER A 24 -4.52 -3.28 -12.70
N PHE A 25 -4.41 -2.74 -13.92
CA PHE A 25 -5.14 -3.27 -15.07
C PHE A 25 -4.57 -4.63 -15.48
N LEU A 26 -3.25 -4.73 -15.67
CA LEU A 26 -2.62 -5.97 -16.12
C LEU A 26 -2.84 -7.11 -15.13
N THR A 27 -2.65 -6.89 -13.82
CA THR A 27 -2.87 -7.94 -12.80
C THR A 27 -4.33 -8.33 -12.60
N SER A 28 -5.28 -7.59 -13.19
CA SER A 28 -6.68 -8.01 -13.25
C SER A 28 -6.99 -8.95 -14.41
N LEU A 29 -6.11 -9.03 -15.43
CA LEU A 29 -6.32 -9.87 -16.61
C LEU A 29 -6.08 -11.35 -16.29
N PRO A 30 -6.97 -12.26 -16.73
CA PRO A 30 -6.83 -13.70 -16.48
C PRO A 30 -5.49 -14.27 -16.95
N GLU A 31 -4.98 -13.79 -18.08
CA GLU A 31 -3.71 -14.27 -18.66
C GLU A 31 -2.52 -13.91 -17.78
N VAL A 32 -2.55 -12.74 -17.15
CA VAL A 32 -1.49 -12.28 -16.23
C VAL A 32 -1.60 -13.01 -14.91
N LYS A 33 -2.81 -13.21 -14.37
CA LYS A 33 -3.02 -14.03 -13.18
C LYS A 33 -2.51 -15.46 -13.37
N GLN A 34 -2.81 -16.05 -14.53
CA GLN A 34 -2.30 -17.36 -14.90
C GLN A 34 -0.77 -17.38 -14.99
N ARG A 35 -0.16 -16.34 -15.58
CA ARG A 35 1.31 -16.20 -15.63
C ARG A 35 1.93 -16.23 -14.22
N ILE A 36 1.36 -15.50 -13.26
CA ILE A 36 1.86 -15.46 -11.88
C ILE A 36 1.68 -16.83 -11.22
N ALA A 37 0.50 -17.44 -11.32
CA ALA A 37 0.22 -18.76 -10.75
C ALA A 37 1.09 -19.89 -11.35
N ASP A 38 1.35 -19.84 -12.66
CA ASP A 38 2.21 -20.80 -13.34
C ASP A 38 3.66 -20.70 -12.84
N ALA A 39 4.17 -19.49 -12.64
CA ALA A 39 5.50 -19.27 -12.10
C ALA A 39 5.63 -19.76 -10.65
N VAL A 40 4.62 -19.54 -9.80
CA VAL A 40 4.58 -20.10 -8.44
C VAL A 40 4.60 -21.63 -8.47
N ARG A 41 3.83 -22.25 -9.37
CA ARG A 41 3.85 -23.71 -9.58
C ARG A 41 5.22 -24.23 -10.03
N ASP A 42 5.95 -23.42 -10.79
CA ASP A 42 7.33 -23.68 -11.21
C ASP A 42 8.37 -23.29 -10.14
N LYS A 43 7.93 -23.01 -8.90
CA LYS A 43 8.73 -22.67 -7.71
C LYS A 43 9.47 -21.33 -7.81
N GLN A 44 8.97 -20.41 -8.62
CA GLN A 44 9.40 -19.01 -8.57
C GLN A 44 8.59 -18.26 -7.52
N GLU A 45 9.16 -17.18 -6.99
CA GLU A 45 8.45 -16.31 -6.05
C GLU A 45 7.46 -15.42 -6.82
N ALA A 46 6.20 -15.32 -6.37
CA ALA A 46 5.21 -14.50 -7.06
C ALA A 46 5.64 -13.03 -7.16
N VAL A 47 6.34 -12.54 -6.13
CA VAL A 47 6.90 -11.17 -6.08
C VAL A 47 7.92 -10.90 -7.20
N ALA A 48 8.67 -11.92 -7.64
CA ALA A 48 9.60 -11.77 -8.75
C ALA A 48 8.84 -11.52 -10.05
N VAL A 49 7.72 -12.22 -10.26
CA VAL A 49 6.88 -12.08 -11.44
C VAL A 49 6.12 -10.76 -11.42
N THR A 50 5.60 -10.32 -10.27
CA THR A 50 4.98 -8.99 -10.17
C THR A 50 5.99 -7.89 -10.40
N THR A 51 7.22 -8.05 -9.92
CA THR A 51 8.33 -7.14 -10.22
C THR A 51 8.62 -7.11 -11.73
N GLU A 52 8.72 -8.25 -12.41
CA GLU A 52 8.89 -8.30 -13.88
C GLU A 52 7.78 -7.54 -14.62
N ILE A 53 6.53 -7.66 -14.18
CA ILE A 53 5.40 -6.91 -14.76
C ILE A 53 5.60 -5.40 -14.54
N GLN A 54 6.06 -4.97 -13.36
CA GLN A 54 6.42 -3.57 -13.12
C GLN A 54 7.55 -3.12 -14.05
N GLU A 55 8.59 -3.94 -14.25
CA GLU A 55 9.69 -3.65 -15.17
C GLU A 55 9.23 -3.53 -16.62
N GLU A 56 8.32 -4.39 -17.08
CA GLU A 56 7.74 -4.34 -18.42
C GLU A 56 7.02 -3.00 -18.65
N ILE A 57 6.20 -2.57 -17.69
CA ILE A 57 5.51 -1.27 -17.75
C ILE A 57 6.52 -0.12 -17.76
N LEU A 58 7.55 -0.18 -16.92
CA LEU A 58 8.60 0.84 -16.88
C LEU A 58 9.31 0.95 -18.24
N ARG A 59 9.63 -0.17 -18.89
CA ARG A 59 10.19 -0.19 -20.25
C ARG A 59 9.22 0.40 -21.28
N GLU A 60 7.94 0.08 -21.21
CA GLU A 60 6.89 0.69 -22.08
C GLU A 60 6.85 2.22 -21.94
N MET A 61 7.10 2.73 -20.73
CA MET A 61 7.17 4.17 -20.42
C MET A 61 8.51 4.83 -20.82
N GLY A 62 9.49 4.05 -21.29
CA GLY A 62 10.85 4.54 -21.58
C GLY A 62 11.69 4.81 -20.32
N ILE A 63 11.36 4.17 -19.20
CA ILE A 63 12.05 4.32 -17.91
C ILE A 63 12.92 3.09 -17.66
N ASP A 64 14.14 3.31 -17.17
CA ASP A 64 15.01 2.22 -16.72
C ASP A 64 14.37 1.47 -15.55
N PRO A 65 14.18 0.13 -15.62
CA PRO A 65 13.53 -0.62 -14.56
C PRO A 65 14.22 -0.53 -13.21
N GLY A 66 15.56 -0.59 -13.16
CA GLY A 66 16.31 -0.48 -11.91
C GLY A 66 16.09 0.88 -11.23
N PHE A 67 16.09 1.95 -12.02
CA PHE A 67 15.72 3.28 -11.54
C PHE A 67 14.27 3.33 -11.05
N GLY A 68 13.31 2.81 -11.83
CA GLY A 68 11.88 2.90 -11.49
C GLY A 68 11.51 2.10 -10.23
N ILE A 69 12.00 0.87 -10.09
CA ILE A 69 11.84 0.07 -8.87
C ILE A 69 12.52 0.77 -7.69
N GLY A 70 13.72 1.32 -7.89
CA GLY A 70 14.41 2.12 -6.88
C GLY A 70 13.65 3.39 -6.46
N CYS A 71 12.80 3.94 -7.34
CA CYS A 71 11.91 5.05 -7.03
C CYS A 71 10.74 4.60 -6.14
N LEU A 72 10.13 3.43 -6.40
CA LEU A 72 9.01 2.92 -5.59
C LEU A 72 9.35 2.86 -4.09
N GLY A 73 10.56 2.41 -3.75
CA GLY A 73 11.05 2.39 -2.36
C GLY A 73 11.25 3.76 -1.70
N LYS A 74 11.17 4.86 -2.47
CA LYS A 74 11.36 6.24 -2.00
C LYS A 74 10.09 7.09 -2.09
N VAL A 75 8.97 6.55 -2.59
CA VAL A 75 7.71 7.30 -2.75
C VAL A 75 7.26 7.91 -1.42
N ASN A 76 7.28 7.12 -0.34
CA ASN A 76 6.93 7.59 1.01
C ASN A 76 7.82 8.73 1.52
N LEU A 77 9.05 8.87 1.01
CA LEU A 77 10.00 9.91 1.45
C LEU A 77 9.86 11.19 0.63
N VAL A 78 9.64 11.06 -0.68
CA VAL A 78 9.62 12.20 -1.61
C VAL A 78 8.22 12.82 -1.70
N TYR A 79 7.16 12.00 -1.58
CA TYR A 79 5.78 12.42 -1.81
C TYR A 79 4.89 12.34 -0.57
N GLU A 80 5.45 12.29 0.64
CA GLU A 80 4.68 12.19 1.90
C GLU A 80 3.55 13.22 2.03
N ASN A 81 3.73 14.41 1.44
CA ASN A 81 2.79 15.53 1.52
C ASN A 81 1.71 15.48 0.43
N ASP A 82 1.87 14.69 -0.64
CA ASP A 82 0.86 14.48 -1.69
C ASP A 82 -0.06 13.32 -1.30
N LYS A 83 -1.06 13.60 -0.47
CA LYS A 83 -1.98 12.59 0.07
C LYS A 83 -2.69 11.78 -1.01
N ASP A 84 -3.06 12.40 -2.12
CA ASP A 84 -3.77 11.71 -3.20
C ASP A 84 -2.86 10.70 -3.89
N LEU A 85 -1.61 11.09 -4.16
CA LEU A 85 -0.61 10.16 -4.69
C LEU A 85 -0.31 9.04 -3.69
N MET A 86 -0.18 9.36 -2.41
CA MET A 86 0.07 8.36 -1.36
C MET A 86 -1.05 7.33 -1.26
N ILE A 87 -2.30 7.76 -1.35
CA ILE A 87 -3.46 6.84 -1.40
C ILE A 87 -3.34 5.91 -2.62
N LYS A 88 -2.97 6.44 -3.79
CA LYS A 88 -2.78 5.63 -5.00
C LYS A 88 -1.60 4.67 -4.90
N PHE A 89 -0.52 5.07 -4.25
CA PHE A 89 0.63 4.21 -4.00
C PHE A 89 0.26 3.03 -3.08
N TYR A 90 -0.41 3.28 -1.96
CA TYR A 90 -0.84 2.18 -1.08
C TYR A 90 -1.91 1.28 -1.73
N GLN A 91 -2.78 1.83 -2.57
CA GLN A 91 -3.68 1.03 -3.40
C GLN A 91 -2.92 0.12 -4.38
N PHE A 92 -1.85 0.63 -4.98
CA PHE A 92 -0.97 -0.14 -5.86
C PHE A 92 -0.26 -1.28 -5.11
N VAL A 93 0.35 -1.01 -3.95
CA VAL A 93 0.98 -2.04 -3.11
C VAL A 93 -0.04 -3.10 -2.71
N ALA A 94 -1.24 -2.70 -2.26
CA ALA A 94 -2.29 -3.66 -1.93
C ALA A 94 -2.73 -4.51 -3.13
N LYS A 95 -2.68 -3.98 -4.35
CA LYS A 95 -2.99 -4.73 -5.57
C LYS A 95 -1.90 -5.73 -5.94
N GLU A 96 -0.64 -5.40 -5.68
CA GLU A 96 0.47 -6.34 -5.81
C GLU A 96 0.33 -7.50 -4.82
N GLU A 97 0.11 -7.19 -3.54
CA GLU A 97 -0.12 -8.20 -2.49
C GLU A 97 -1.30 -9.12 -2.84
N MET A 98 -2.42 -8.57 -3.32
CA MET A 98 -3.56 -9.38 -3.76
C MET A 98 -3.21 -10.30 -4.93
N ALA A 99 -2.41 -9.84 -5.90
CA ALA A 99 -2.02 -10.65 -7.05
C ALA A 99 -1.07 -11.79 -6.65
N ILE A 100 -0.21 -11.55 -5.65
CA ILE A 100 0.65 -12.55 -5.03
C ILE A 100 -0.20 -13.58 -4.26
N ASP A 101 -1.08 -13.12 -3.37
CA ASP A 101 -1.97 -13.98 -2.59
C ASP A 101 -2.84 -14.89 -3.46
N GLU A 102 -3.42 -14.35 -4.53
CA GLU A 102 -4.24 -15.12 -5.47
C GLU A 102 -3.45 -16.24 -6.17
N ALA A 103 -2.13 -16.10 -6.28
CA ALA A 103 -1.26 -17.09 -6.91
C ALA A 103 -0.68 -18.10 -5.91
N GLU A 104 -0.46 -17.69 -4.66
CA GLU A 104 0.20 -18.50 -3.62
C GLU A 104 -0.77 -19.22 -2.70
N LEU A 105 -1.94 -18.64 -2.41
CA LEU A 105 -2.88 -19.16 -1.44
C LEU A 105 -3.92 -20.07 -2.08
N GLU A 106 -4.28 -21.13 -1.35
CA GLU A 106 -5.44 -21.92 -1.71
C GLU A 106 -6.75 -21.12 -1.48
N PRO A 107 -7.86 -21.46 -2.17
CA PRO A 107 -9.09 -20.69 -2.09
C PRO A 107 -9.64 -20.47 -0.67
N ILE A 108 -9.40 -21.43 0.23
CA ILE A 108 -9.82 -21.33 1.64
C ILE A 108 -8.95 -20.33 2.40
N GLU A 109 -7.63 -20.41 2.25
CA GLU A 109 -6.67 -19.49 2.89
C GLU A 109 -6.89 -18.06 2.40
N MET A 110 -7.15 -17.89 1.10
CA MET A 110 -7.52 -16.60 0.52
C MET A 110 -8.82 -16.05 1.12
N ALA A 111 -9.86 -16.90 1.27
CA ALA A 111 -11.12 -16.49 1.86
C ALA A 111 -10.97 -16.07 3.34
N GLU A 112 -10.16 -16.80 4.10
CA GLU A 112 -9.84 -16.47 5.50
C GLU A 112 -9.08 -15.14 5.60
N LYS A 113 -8.06 -14.93 4.77
CA LYS A 113 -7.29 -13.68 4.72
C LYS A 113 -8.19 -12.48 4.37
N LEU A 114 -9.02 -12.61 3.34
CA LEU A 114 -9.98 -11.58 2.95
C LEU A 114 -11.00 -11.28 4.06
N HIS A 115 -11.49 -12.30 4.75
CA HIS A 115 -12.44 -12.12 5.84
C HIS A 115 -11.79 -11.40 7.04
N ALA A 116 -10.58 -11.80 7.43
CA ALA A 116 -9.83 -11.13 8.48
C ALA A 116 -9.55 -9.66 8.14
N GLN A 117 -9.19 -9.38 6.88
CA GLN A 117 -8.98 -8.02 6.38
C GLN A 117 -10.27 -7.18 6.42
N GLN A 118 -11.42 -7.76 6.07
CA GLN A 118 -12.72 -7.08 6.16
C GLN A 118 -13.07 -6.71 7.60
N ILE A 119 -12.92 -7.64 8.55
CA ILE A 119 -13.15 -7.37 9.98
C ILE A 119 -12.29 -6.22 10.47
N LEU A 120 -11.00 -6.23 10.11
CA LEU A 120 -10.05 -5.19 10.48
C LEU A 120 -10.46 -3.82 9.92
N GLN A 121 -10.86 -3.76 8.64
CA GLN A 121 -11.33 -2.52 8.01
C GLN A 121 -12.60 -1.98 8.69
N GLU A 122 -13.55 -2.85 9.03
CA GLU A 122 -14.76 -2.46 9.77
C GLU A 122 -14.42 -1.89 11.15
N GLN A 123 -13.46 -2.51 11.86
CA GLN A 123 -13.00 -2.03 13.16
C GLN A 123 -12.33 -0.66 13.06
N GLN A 124 -11.46 -0.44 12.06
CA GLN A 124 -10.84 0.86 11.80
C GLN A 124 -11.89 1.92 11.43
N LEU A 125 -12.89 1.58 10.62
CA LEU A 125 -13.98 2.49 10.27
C LEU A 125 -14.80 2.89 11.51
N ASN A 126 -15.15 1.92 12.35
CA ASN A 126 -15.88 2.17 13.59
C ASN A 126 -15.09 3.08 14.54
N MET A 127 -13.77 2.87 14.66
CA MET A 127 -12.87 3.75 15.40
C MET A 127 -12.94 5.19 14.84
N LEU A 128 -12.82 5.38 13.53
CA LEU A 128 -12.89 6.71 12.90
C LEU A 128 -14.25 7.39 13.10
N VAL A 129 -15.34 6.63 13.05
CA VAL A 129 -16.69 7.13 13.35
C VAL A 129 -16.81 7.58 14.81
N GLU A 130 -16.23 6.84 15.74
CA GLU A 130 -16.20 7.21 17.16
C GLU A 130 -15.35 8.46 17.38
N MET A 131 -14.16 8.53 16.78
CA MET A 131 -13.25 9.68 16.87
C MET A 131 -13.90 10.98 16.39
N ARG A 132 -14.76 10.91 15.36
CA ARG A 132 -15.47 12.07 14.81
C ARG A 132 -16.39 12.76 15.84
N LYS A 133 -16.78 12.08 16.91
CA LYS A 133 -17.63 12.66 17.97
C LYS A 133 -16.92 13.69 18.84
N TYR A 134 -15.59 13.75 18.78
CA TYR A 134 -14.77 14.61 19.62
C TYR A 134 -14.24 15.84 18.89
N SER A 135 -13.71 16.81 19.64
CA SER A 135 -13.13 18.03 19.07
C SER A 135 -11.88 17.73 18.21
N PRO A 136 -11.50 18.61 17.28
CA PRO A 136 -10.28 18.45 16.48
C PRO A 136 -9.01 18.27 17.33
N GLU A 137 -8.92 18.94 18.47
CA GLU A 137 -7.79 18.81 19.41
C GLU A 137 -7.77 17.41 20.02
N SER A 138 -8.92 16.90 20.45
CA SER A 138 -9.07 15.55 20.98
C SER A 138 -8.75 14.49 19.92
N GLN A 139 -9.22 14.69 18.69
CA GLN A 139 -8.89 13.82 17.56
C GLN A 139 -7.38 13.77 17.30
N SER A 140 -6.70 14.91 17.38
CA SER A 140 -5.23 14.99 17.25
C SER A 140 -4.52 14.18 18.35
N VAL A 141 -4.98 14.28 19.60
CA VAL A 141 -4.43 13.49 20.72
C VAL A 141 -4.65 12.00 20.51
N ILE A 142 -5.83 11.59 20.03
CA ILE A 142 -6.13 10.18 19.72
C ILE A 142 -5.22 9.68 18.60
N LEU A 143 -5.09 10.42 17.49
CA LEU A 143 -4.23 10.05 16.37
C LEU A 143 -2.75 10.00 16.78
N GLY A 144 -2.31 10.91 17.64
CA GLY A 144 -0.95 10.91 18.20
C GLY A 144 -0.66 9.67 19.04
N ASN A 145 -1.62 9.25 19.88
CA ASN A 145 -1.49 8.01 20.65
C ASN A 145 -1.53 6.76 19.75
N LEU A 146 -2.43 6.73 18.75
CA LEU A 146 -2.50 5.64 17.78
C LEU A 146 -1.17 5.49 17.02
N ARG A 147 -0.58 6.61 16.58
CA ARG A 147 0.73 6.61 15.92
C ARG A 147 1.81 6.02 16.82
N LYS A 148 1.86 6.44 18.09
CA LYS A 148 2.83 5.90 19.05
C LYS A 148 2.63 4.39 19.27
N GLN A 149 1.39 3.92 19.38
CA GLN A 149 1.07 2.50 19.50
C GLN A 149 1.55 1.71 18.27
N LEU A 150 1.37 2.26 17.07
CA LEU A 150 1.89 1.66 15.84
C LEU A 150 3.43 1.61 15.84
N GLU A 151 4.09 2.71 16.20
CA GLU A 151 5.56 2.76 16.28
C GLU A 151 6.12 1.74 17.28
N GLU A 152 5.49 1.60 18.46
CA GLU A 152 5.86 0.61 19.48
C GLU A 152 5.62 -0.84 19.02
N ALA A 153 4.61 -1.06 18.17
CA ALA A 153 4.30 -2.36 17.58
C ALA A 153 5.02 -2.61 16.24
N ASN A 154 6.03 -1.80 15.89
CA ASN A 154 6.75 -1.90 14.61
C ASN A 154 5.81 -1.90 13.38
N PHE A 155 4.77 -1.07 13.43
CA PHE A 155 3.74 -0.89 12.41
C PHE A 155 2.90 -2.14 12.11
N ASP A 156 2.79 -3.06 13.07
CA ASP A 156 1.85 -4.18 12.98
C ASP A 156 0.40 -3.68 12.81
N ILE A 157 -0.30 -4.21 11.80
CA ILE A 157 -1.65 -3.77 11.45
C ILE A 157 -2.67 -4.09 12.54
N SER A 158 -2.44 -5.10 13.37
CA SER A 158 -3.30 -5.42 14.52
C SER A 158 -3.28 -4.30 15.58
N ALA A 159 -2.21 -3.52 15.65
CA ALA A 159 -2.07 -2.36 16.53
C ALA A 159 -2.72 -1.08 15.96
N SER A 160 -3.37 -1.14 14.80
CA SER A 160 -4.03 0.02 14.17
C SER A 160 -5.44 0.34 14.69
N ILE A 161 -5.88 -0.33 15.76
CA ILE A 161 -7.25 -0.25 16.29
C ILE A 161 -7.25 0.28 17.71
N LEU A 162 -8.16 1.21 17.99
CA LEU A 162 -8.53 1.64 19.34
C LEU A 162 -10.00 1.34 19.57
N SER A 163 -10.30 0.66 20.67
CA SER A 163 -11.67 0.51 21.15
C SER A 163 -12.23 1.85 21.67
N SER A 164 -13.56 1.99 21.69
CA SER A 164 -14.21 3.19 22.26
C SER A 164 -13.77 3.50 23.69
N LYS A 165 -13.48 2.46 24.49
CA LYS A 165 -12.94 2.62 25.86
C LYS A 165 -11.56 3.27 25.84
N GLN A 166 -10.65 2.77 25.00
CA GLN A 166 -9.31 3.35 24.85
C GLN A 166 -9.36 4.79 24.35
N ILE A 167 -10.25 5.10 23.41
CA ILE A 167 -10.45 6.48 22.93
C ILE A 167 -10.89 7.40 24.09
N GLN A 168 -11.85 6.95 24.91
CA GLN A 168 -12.31 7.72 26.07
C GLN A 168 -11.20 7.91 27.11
N GLU A 169 -10.42 6.86 27.39
CA GLU A 169 -9.28 6.92 28.32
C GLU A 169 -8.19 7.89 27.84
N ILE A 170 -7.96 7.98 26.53
CA ILE A 170 -7.01 8.93 25.93
C ILE A 170 -7.47 10.38 26.14
N ILE A 171 -8.78 10.65 26.02
CA ILE A 171 -9.33 12.00 26.16
C ILE A 171 -9.43 12.44 27.62
N GLN A 172 -9.65 11.50 28.54
CA GLN A 172 -9.79 11.80 29.97
C GLN A 172 -8.45 12.03 30.69
N LYS A 173 -7.33 11.70 30.04
CA LYS A 173 -5.96 11.97 30.53
C LYS A 173 -5.48 13.36 30.13
#